data_AF-A0AAW4V401-F1
#
_entry.id   AF-A0AAW4V401-F1
#
_cell.length_a   1.000
_cell.length_b   1.000
_cell.length_c   1.000
_cell.angle_alpha   90.00
_cell.angle_beta   90.00
_cell.angle_gamma   90.00
#
_symmetry.space_group_name_H-M   'P 1'
#
loop_
_entity.id
_entity.type
_entity.pdbx_description
1 polymer ?
#
loop_
_entity_poly.entity_id
_entity_poly.type
_entity_poly.pdbx_seq_one_letter_code
_entity_poly.pdbx_strand_id
1 'polypeptide(L)'
;MKKSYKGFMVWLVLFCVGVLAIIFMDIKNIDLVGLVLGNYMFITLAILTGMIYKNEAIYWYTGISYQEACAVTSKQRKEYAYKHFIRFLMVCLGYFVYSIIAYFLSFSFCMSIIICCLLMTVCALSTVSIKL
;
A
#
# COMPACT_ATOMS: atom_id res chain seq x y z
N MET A 1 10.24 -21.24 6.28
CA MET A 1 9.00 -20.44 6.19
C MET A 1 7.82 -21.40 6.20
N LYS A 2 6.69 -21.06 6.83
CA LYS A 2 5.44 -21.86 6.76
C LYS A 2 4.40 -21.08 5.97
N LYS A 3 3.77 -21.71 4.98
CA LYS A 3 2.70 -21.09 4.19
C LYS A 3 1.54 -20.69 5.10
N SER A 4 1.17 -19.41 5.08
CA SER A 4 0.06 -18.87 5.86
C SER A 4 -0.42 -17.58 5.24
N TYR A 5 -1.73 -17.46 5.03
CA TYR A 5 -2.37 -16.21 4.57
C TYR A 5 -3.15 -15.51 5.69
N LYS A 6 -3.07 -15.99 6.94
CA LYS A 6 -3.85 -15.41 8.05
C LYS A 6 -3.59 -13.91 8.21
N GLY A 7 -2.33 -13.49 8.17
CA GLY A 7 -1.96 -12.07 8.26
C GLY A 7 -2.48 -11.25 7.07
N PHE A 8 -2.39 -11.79 5.86
CA PHE A 8 -2.95 -11.16 4.65
C PHE A 8 -4.47 -10.99 4.76
N MET A 9 -5.19 -12.04 5.21
CA MET A 9 -6.64 -11.97 5.37
C MET A 9 -7.07 -10.96 6.44
N VAL A 10 -6.37 -10.89 7.57
CA VAL A 10 -6.62 -9.87 8.59
C VAL A 10 -6.40 -8.47 8.02
N TRP A 11 -5.29 -8.27 7.29
CA TRP A 11 -5.03 -7.00 6.62
C TRP A 11 -6.15 -6.65 5.62
N LEU A 12 -6.60 -7.59 4.80
CA LEU A 12 -7.64 -7.38 3.80
C LEU A 12 -8.98 -7.01 4.44
N VAL A 13 -9.37 -7.69 5.53
CA VAL A 13 -10.60 -7.36 6.27
C VAL A 13 -10.49 -5.96 6.87
N LEU A 14 -9.37 -5.61 7.50
CA LEU A 14 -9.15 -4.28 8.07
C LEU A 14 -9.19 -3.20 6.98
N PHE A 15 -8.57 -3.48 5.82
CA PHE A 15 -8.60 -2.63 4.65
C PHE A 15 -10.04 -2.33 4.20
N CYS A 16 -10.85 -3.38 3.99
CA CYS A 16 -12.25 -3.22 3.58
C CYS A 16 -13.08 -2.46 4.63
N VAL A 17 -12.93 -2.81 5.92
CA VAL A 17 -13.67 -2.15 7.01
C VAL A 17 -13.30 -0.67 7.10
N GLY A 18 -12.02 -0.31 6.97
CA GLY A 18 -11.60 1.08 7.05
C GLY A 18 -12.06 1.90 5.84
N VAL A 19 -12.05 1.35 4.62
CA VAL A 19 -12.66 2.02 3.45
C VAL A 19 -14.13 2.30 3.70
N LEU A 20 -14.91 1.31 4.17
CA LEU A 20 -16.33 1.49 4.48
C LEU A 20 -16.54 2.53 5.58
N ALA A 21 -15.74 2.48 6.65
CA ALA A 21 -15.82 3.44 7.75
C ALA A 21 -15.58 4.89 7.29
N ILE A 22 -14.66 5.11 6.34
CA ILE A 22 -14.41 6.45 5.79
C ILE A 22 -15.57 6.91 4.90
N ILE A 23 -16.10 6.02 4.05
CA ILE A 23 -17.23 6.33 3.16
C ILE A 23 -18.50 6.70 3.95
N PHE A 24 -18.76 6.00 5.06
CA PHE A 24 -19.94 6.24 5.90
C PHE A 24 -19.72 7.28 7.01
N MET A 25 -18.53 7.87 7.08
CA MET A 25 -18.27 8.94 8.04
C MET A 25 -19.06 10.19 7.64
N ASP A 26 -19.72 10.87 8.59
CA ASP A 26 -20.46 12.11 8.35
C ASP A 26 -19.51 13.31 8.16
N ILE A 27 -18.61 13.19 7.18
CA ILE A 27 -17.72 14.27 6.76
C ILE A 27 -18.46 15.08 5.70
N LYS A 28 -18.91 16.27 6.09
CA LYS A 28 -19.62 17.21 5.19
C LYS A 28 -18.75 17.72 4.02
N ASN A 29 -17.44 17.56 4.10
CA ASN A 29 -16.49 18.00 3.09
C ASN A 29 -15.98 16.81 2.24
N ILE A 30 -16.55 16.67 1.04
CA ILE A 30 -16.19 15.60 0.09
C ILE A 30 -14.72 15.67 -0.34
N ASP A 31 -14.12 16.85 -0.42
CA ASP A 31 -12.71 17.03 -0.80
C ASP A 31 -11.79 16.44 0.27
N LEU A 32 -12.13 16.65 1.54
CA LEU A 32 -11.43 16.05 2.68
C LEU A 32 -11.56 14.51 2.67
N VAL A 33 -12.74 13.98 2.32
CA VAL A 33 -12.96 12.52 2.19
C VAL A 33 -11.98 11.92 1.18
N GLY A 34 -11.78 12.58 0.03
CA GLY A 34 -10.83 12.13 -0.99
C GLY A 34 -9.39 12.02 -0.47
N LEU A 35 -8.94 13.03 0.29
CA LEU A 35 -7.60 13.04 0.88
C LEU A 35 -7.44 11.99 1.99
N VAL A 36 -8.47 11.80 2.82
CA VAL A 36 -8.47 10.78 3.89
C VAL A 36 -8.44 9.38 3.29
N LEU A 37 -9.26 9.11 2.27
CA LEU A 37 -9.26 7.83 1.55
C LEU A 37 -7.89 7.56 0.93
N GLY A 38 -7.30 8.53 0.23
CA GLY A 38 -5.98 8.35 -0.37
C GLY A 38 -4.89 8.03 0.66
N ASN A 39 -4.86 8.75 1.78
CA ASN A 39 -3.90 8.46 2.86
C ASN A 39 -4.11 7.07 3.45
N TYR A 40 -5.36 6.69 3.70
CA TYR A 40 -5.70 5.36 4.21
C TYR A 40 -5.21 4.25 3.27
N MET A 41 -5.42 4.39 1.96
CA MET A 41 -4.94 3.45 0.94
C MET A 41 -3.42 3.28 0.98
N PHE A 42 -2.66 4.39 0.98
CA PHE A 42 -1.20 4.29 0.99
C PHE A 42 -0.64 3.77 2.32
N ILE A 43 -1.22 4.17 3.46
CA ILE A 43 -0.81 3.67 4.79
C ILE A 43 -1.03 2.16 4.88
N THR A 44 -2.21 1.68 4.49
CA THR A 44 -2.51 0.24 4.54
C THR A 44 -1.60 -0.57 3.62
N LEU A 45 -1.29 -0.08 2.42
CA LEU A 45 -0.33 -0.74 1.52
C LEU A 45 1.11 -0.73 2.04
N ALA A 46 1.55 0.37 2.67
CA ALA A 46 2.85 0.43 3.34
C ALA A 46 2.92 -0.58 4.51
N ILE A 47 1.83 -0.74 5.27
CA ILE A 47 1.70 -1.75 6.31
C ILE A 47 1.78 -3.17 5.71
N LEU A 48 1.04 -3.45 4.63
CA LEU A 48 1.07 -4.77 3.98
C LEU A 48 2.48 -5.15 3.53
N THR A 49 3.14 -4.25 2.81
CA THR A 49 4.50 -4.49 2.31
C THR A 49 5.52 -4.57 3.45
N GLY A 50 5.32 -3.82 4.54
CA GLY A 50 6.09 -3.96 5.78
C GLY A 50 5.88 -5.31 6.48
N MET A 51 4.64 -5.82 6.50
CA MET A 51 4.33 -7.17 7.01
C MET A 51 5.00 -8.25 6.16
N ILE A 52 5.00 -8.09 4.83
CA ILE A 52 5.69 -9.00 3.91
C ILE A 52 7.20 -8.97 4.16
N TYR A 53 7.79 -7.79 4.34
CA TYR A 53 9.20 -7.64 4.70
C TYR A 53 9.55 -8.32 6.03
N LYS A 54 8.76 -8.06 7.08
CA LYS A 54 9.00 -8.63 8.42
C LYS A 54 8.90 -10.15 8.43
N ASN A 55 7.90 -10.71 7.73
CA ASN A 55 7.60 -12.14 7.74
C ASN A 55 8.25 -12.91 6.57
N GLU A 56 8.97 -12.21 5.69
CA GLU A 56 9.54 -12.75 4.45
C GLU A 56 8.49 -13.41 3.53
N ALA A 57 7.21 -13.02 3.66
CA ALA A 57 6.09 -13.65 2.99
C ALA A 57 5.95 -13.19 1.53
N ILE A 58 7.05 -13.23 0.77
CA ILE A 58 7.14 -12.68 -0.59
C ILE A 58 6.22 -13.38 -1.60
N TYR A 59 5.78 -14.60 -1.29
CA TYR A 59 4.78 -15.34 -2.06
C TYR A 59 3.37 -14.74 -1.97
N TRP A 60 3.18 -13.69 -1.16
CA TRP A 60 1.96 -12.88 -1.19
C TRP A 60 1.98 -11.87 -2.35
N TYR A 61 3.14 -11.58 -2.94
CA TYR A 61 3.23 -10.77 -4.15
C TYR A 61 2.81 -11.61 -5.37
N THR A 62 2.09 -10.95 -6.29
CA THR A 62 1.75 -11.55 -7.58
C THR A 62 3.02 -11.92 -8.34
N GLY A 63 3.08 -13.14 -8.88
CA GLY A 63 4.20 -13.63 -9.69
C GLY A 63 5.30 -14.38 -8.92
N ILE A 64 5.21 -14.49 -7.59
CA ILE A 64 6.12 -15.33 -6.79
C ILE A 64 5.32 -16.49 -6.18
N SER A 65 5.61 -17.72 -6.60
CA SER A 65 5.05 -18.92 -5.98
C SER A 65 5.67 -19.19 -4.60
N TYR A 66 4.96 -19.97 -3.79
CA TYR A 66 5.48 -20.39 -2.49
C TYR A 66 6.76 -21.22 -2.61
N GLN A 67 6.85 -22.05 -3.65
CA GLN A 67 8.00 -22.88 -3.96
C GLN A 67 9.23 -22.03 -4.31
N GLU A 68 9.07 -21.03 -5.19
CA GLU A 68 10.14 -20.08 -5.53
C GLU A 68 10.63 -19.33 -4.29
N ALA A 69 9.71 -18.87 -3.43
CA ALA A 69 10.08 -18.21 -2.18
C ALA A 69 10.86 -19.13 -1.22
N CYS A 70 10.56 -20.43 -1.21
CA CYS A 70 11.28 -21.41 -0.39
C CYS A 70 12.63 -21.82 -0.99
N ALA A 71 12.80 -21.71 -2.30
CA ALA A 71 14.02 -22.07 -3.01
C ALA A 71 15.18 -21.08 -2.78
N VAL A 72 14.88 -19.87 -2.33
CA VAL A 72 15.87 -18.81 -2.06
C VAL A 72 16.16 -18.64 -0.57
N THR A 73 17.29 -17.98 -0.26
CA THR A 73 17.69 -17.71 1.12
C THR A 73 16.82 -16.63 1.79
N SER A 74 16.79 -16.60 3.12
CA SER A 74 16.11 -15.53 3.89
C SER A 74 16.64 -14.14 3.55
N LYS A 75 17.96 -14.01 3.34
CA LYS A 75 18.59 -12.75 2.92
C LYS A 75 18.00 -12.24 1.60
N GLN A 76 17.94 -13.09 0.58
CA GLN A 76 17.36 -12.74 -0.72
C GLN A 76 15.89 -12.31 -0.59
N ARG A 77 15.08 -13.07 0.18
CA ARG A 77 13.68 -12.69 0.42
C ARG A 77 13.53 -11.34 1.10
N LYS A 78 14.34 -11.07 2.14
CA LYS A 78 14.32 -9.79 2.85
C LYS A 78 14.73 -8.64 1.95
N GLU A 79 15.77 -8.80 1.15
CA GLU A 79 16.20 -7.77 0.20
C GLU A 79 15.12 -7.49 -0.86
N TYR A 80 14.50 -8.54 -1.40
CA TYR A 80 13.39 -8.42 -2.33
C TYR A 80 12.19 -7.67 -1.71
N ALA A 81 11.76 -8.11 -0.53
CA ALA A 81 10.63 -7.50 0.17
C ALA A 81 10.92 -6.06 0.62
N TYR A 82 12.16 -5.77 1.02
CA TYR A 82 12.59 -4.43 1.41
C TYR A 82 12.50 -3.44 0.25
N LYS A 83 12.94 -3.84 -0.94
CA LYS A 83 12.85 -3.00 -2.16
C LYS A 83 11.40 -2.64 -2.50
N HIS A 84 10.45 -3.55 -2.25
CA HIS A 84 9.02 -3.25 -2.40
C HIS A 84 8.53 -2.33 -1.30
N PHE A 85 8.81 -2.67 -0.03
CA PHE A 85 8.39 -1.91 1.13
C PHE A 85 8.83 -0.44 1.06
N ILE A 86 10.11 -0.18 0.75
CA ILE A 86 10.61 1.19 0.72
C ILE A 86 9.93 2.04 -0.35
N ARG A 87 9.52 1.45 -1.48
CA ARG A 87 8.81 2.17 -2.55
C ARG A 87 7.42 2.59 -2.11
N PHE A 88 6.65 1.66 -1.54
CA PHE A 88 5.32 1.98 -1.01
C PHE A 88 5.40 2.94 0.18
N LEU A 89 6.42 2.81 1.04
CA LEU A 89 6.64 3.74 2.15
C LEU A 89 6.94 5.15 1.66
N MET A 90 7.84 5.32 0.69
CA MET A 90 8.15 6.63 0.11
C MET A 90 6.93 7.29 -0.53
N VAL A 91 6.13 6.54 -1.27
CA VAL A 91 4.90 7.07 -1.88
C VAL A 91 3.86 7.42 -0.81
N CYS A 92 3.75 6.62 0.25
CA CYS A 92 2.89 6.93 1.39
C CYS A 92 3.27 8.25 2.07
N LEU A 93 4.56 8.44 2.37
CA LEU A 93 5.05 9.68 2.97
C LEU A 93 4.87 10.88 2.02
N GLY A 94 5.14 10.68 0.73
CA GLY A 94 4.93 11.71 -0.30
C GLY A 94 3.46 12.11 -0.42
N TYR A 95 2.54 11.14 -0.43
CA TYR A 95 1.10 11.40 -0.48
C TYR A 95 0.62 12.11 0.78
N PHE A 96 1.14 11.75 1.96
CA PHE A 96 0.82 12.45 3.20
C PHE A 96 1.18 13.94 3.13
N VAL A 97 2.40 14.28 2.68
CA VAL A 97 2.81 15.68 2.47
C VAL A 97 1.94 16.36 1.41
N TYR A 98 1.71 15.70 0.28
CA TYR A 98 0.80 16.19 -0.77
C TYR A 98 -0.60 16.50 -0.21
N SER A 99 -1.15 15.64 0.64
CA SER A 99 -2.50 15.79 1.16
C SER A 99 -2.65 17.02 2.06
N ILE A 100 -1.62 17.37 2.83
CA ILE A 100 -1.59 18.60 3.63
C ILE A 100 -1.62 19.82 2.71
N ILE A 101 -0.78 19.83 1.66
CA ILE A 101 -0.73 20.93 0.68
C ILE A 101 -2.06 21.05 -0.07
N ALA A 102 -2.60 19.93 -0.56
CA ALA A 102 -3.86 19.86 -1.28
C ALA A 102 -5.04 20.37 -0.46
N TYR A 103 -5.05 20.10 0.85
CA TYR A 103 -6.05 20.64 1.78
C TYR A 103 -6.00 22.17 1.84
N PHE A 104 -4.81 22.77 2.05
CA PHE A 104 -4.68 24.23 2.11
C PHE A 104 -4.96 24.93 0.78
N LEU A 105 -4.69 24.27 -0.35
CA LEU A 105 -5.00 24.78 -1.68
C LEU A 105 -6.42 24.46 -2.15
N SER A 106 -7.25 23.83 -1.32
CA SER A 106 -8.65 23.46 -1.63
C SER A 106 -8.79 22.67 -2.93
N PHE A 107 -7.92 21.67 -3.11
CA PHE A 107 -8.01 20.78 -4.27
C PHE A 107 -9.31 19.98 -4.21
N SER A 108 -9.98 19.84 -5.36
CA SER A 108 -11.23 19.08 -5.44
C SER A 108 -11.02 17.58 -5.26
N PHE A 109 -12.06 16.91 -4.79
CA PHE A 109 -12.13 15.46 -4.65
C PHE A 109 -11.64 14.74 -5.93
N CYS A 110 -12.13 15.14 -7.10
CA CYS A 110 -11.74 14.54 -8.38
C CYS A 110 -10.22 14.66 -8.62
N MET A 111 -9.61 15.81 -8.32
CA MET A 111 -8.16 15.97 -8.46
C MET A 111 -7.40 15.04 -7.50
N SER A 112 -7.84 14.94 -6.24
CA SER A 112 -7.23 14.06 -5.25
C SER A 112 -7.31 12.59 -5.65
N ILE A 113 -8.44 12.13 -6.20
CA ILE A 113 -8.62 10.76 -6.69
C ILE A 113 -7.72 10.48 -7.90
N ILE A 114 -7.66 11.39 -8.87
CA ILE A 114 -6.79 11.23 -10.05
C ILE A 114 -5.32 11.10 -9.63
N ILE A 115 -4.85 12.00 -8.76
CA ILE A 115 -3.47 11.98 -8.27
C ILE A 115 -3.18 10.69 -7.48
N CYS A 116 -4.11 10.26 -6.63
CA CYS A 116 -4.00 9.00 -5.91
C CYS A 116 -3.85 7.80 -6.88
N CYS A 117 -4.70 7.70 -7.89
CA CYS A 117 -4.66 6.62 -8.89
C CYS A 117 -3.36 6.64 -9.72
N LEU A 118 -2.89 7.82 -10.11
CA LEU A 118 -1.63 7.97 -10.85
C LEU A 118 -0.44 7.52 -10.00
N LEU A 119 -0.34 7.99 -8.76
CA LEU A 119 0.74 7.61 -7.85
C LEU A 119 0.73 6.11 -7.55
N MET A 120 -0.45 5.54 -7.33
CA MET A 120 -0.62 4.08 -7.17
C MET A 120 -0.12 3.31 -8.38
N THR A 121 -0.50 3.73 -9.59
CA THR A 121 -0.10 3.08 -10.84
C THR A 121 1.41 3.16 -11.04
N VAL A 122 1.99 4.35 -10.87
CA VAL A 122 3.45 4.55 -10.99
C VAL A 122 4.20 3.72 -9.95
N CYS A 123 3.73 3.68 -8.70
CA CYS A 123 4.32 2.86 -7.66
C CYS A 123 4.29 1.37 -8.04
N ALA A 124 3.14 0.85 -8.44
CA ALA A 124 2.98 -0.54 -8.86
C ALA A 124 3.88 -0.89 -10.04
N LEU A 125 3.87 -0.08 -11.11
CA LEU A 125 4.71 -0.29 -12.29
C LEU A 125 6.20 -0.26 -11.95
N SER A 126 6.61 0.64 -11.04
CA SER A 126 8.00 0.67 -10.61
C SER A 126 8.41 -0.71 -10.08
N THR A 127 7.57 -1.36 -9.26
CA THR A 127 7.87 -2.63 -8.58
C THR A 127 7.98 -3.85 -9.48
N VAL A 128 7.36 -3.84 -10.67
CA VAL A 128 7.41 -4.96 -11.63
C VAL A 128 8.84 -5.32 -12.04
N SER A 129 9.74 -4.32 -12.10
CA SER A 129 11.15 -4.51 -12.45
C SER A 129 12.01 -5.16 -11.35
N ILE A 130 11.51 -5.26 -10.12
CA ILE A 130 12.27 -5.84 -9.01
C ILE A 130 12.31 -7.35 -9.17
N LYS A 131 13.52 -7.90 -9.31
CA LYS A 131 13.75 -9.35 -9.39
C LYS A 131 14.09 -9.94 -8.02
N LEU A 132 13.60 -11.16 -7.79
CA LEU A 132 13.89 -11.99 -6.62
C LEU A 132 15.33 -12.53 -6.67
#